data_AF-A0A916Q0G4-F1
#
_entry.id   AF-A0A916Q0G4-F1
#
_cell.length_a   1.000
_cell.length_b   1.000
_cell.length_c   1.000
_cell.angle_alpha   90.00
_cell.angle_beta   90.00
_cell.angle_gamma   90.00
#
_symmetry.space_group_name_H-M   'P 1'
#
loop_
_entity.id
_entity.type
_entity.pdbx_description
1 polymer ?
#
loop_
_entity_poly.entity_id
_entity_poly.type
_entity_poly.pdbx_seq_one_letter_code
_entity_poly.pdbx_strand_id
1 'polypeptide(L)' 'MFTKEKSSDLKVIAMSIDALNLTEQLWLLERIAHQIRIKNELAAMVQDPQIQSELSQIQQEFVASDFKSR' A
#
# COMPACT_ATOMS: atom_id res chain seq x y z
N MET A 1 -12.36 22.06 3.86
CA MET A 1 -13.48 21.58 4.69
C MET A 1 -13.67 20.09 4.40
N PHE A 2 -12.92 19.19 5.09
CA PHE A 2 -12.89 17.74 4.79
C PHE A 2 -12.71 16.89 6.06
N THR A 3 -13.52 17.10 7.10
CA THR A 3 -13.40 16.32 8.34
C THR A 3 -14.71 15.71 8.85
N LYS A 4 -15.83 15.87 8.13
CA LYS A 4 -17.15 15.45 8.64
C LYS A 4 -17.63 14.07 8.16
N GLU A 5 -17.10 13.55 7.03
CA GLU A 5 -17.52 12.23 6.49
C GLU A 5 -16.77 11.03 7.09
N LYS A 6 -15.55 11.20 7.62
CA LYS A 6 -14.79 10.07 8.19
C LYS A 6 -15.47 9.43 9.41
N SER A 7 -16.45 10.08 10.05
CA SER A 7 -16.98 9.66 11.34
C SER A 7 -18.04 8.57 11.27
N SER A 8 -18.84 8.49 10.20
CA SER A 8 -19.88 7.45 10.07
C SER A 8 -19.28 6.09 9.77
N ASP A 9 -18.37 6.05 8.80
CA ASP A 9 -17.84 4.78 8.29
C ASP A 9 -16.90 4.13 9.30
N LEU A 10 -16.10 4.94 10.01
CA LEU A 10 -15.26 4.45 11.09
C LEU A 10 -16.09 3.91 12.27
N LYS A 11 -17.27 4.47 12.55
CA LYS A 11 -18.18 3.92 13.57
C LYS A 11 -18.75 2.57 13.14
N VAL A 12 -19.17 2.45 11.88
CA VAL A 12 -19.66 1.17 11.34
C VAL A 12 -18.55 0.11 11.42
N ILE A 13 -17.32 0.46 11.05
CA ILE A 13 -16.18 -0.46 11.14
C ILE A 13 -15.91 -0.87 12.59
N ALA A 14 -15.94 0.07 13.55
CA ALA A 14 -15.74 -0.26 14.96
C ALA A 14 -16.81 -1.24 15.46
N MET A 15 -18.08 -1.01 15.13
CA MET A 15 -19.18 -1.91 15.48
C MET A 15 -19.01 -3.30 14.84
N SER A 16 -18.55 -3.37 13.60
CA SER A 16 -18.27 -4.64 12.92
C SER A 16 -17.10 -5.39 13.55
N ILE A 17 -16.07 -4.69 14.06
CA ILE A 17 -14.95 -5.30 14.78
C ILE A 17 -15.42 -5.83 16.14
N ASP A 18 -16.23 -5.06 16.87
CA ASP A 18 -16.78 -5.46 18.17
C ASP A 18 -17.69 -6.69 18.09
N ALA A 19 -18.31 -6.94 16.92
CA ALA A 19 -19.10 -8.14 16.66
C ALA A 19 -18.27 -9.42 16.47
N LEU A 20 -16.96 -9.30 16.23
CA LEU A 20 -16.03 -10.42 16.11
C LEU A 20 -15.62 -10.92 17.49
N ASN A 21 -15.27 -12.21 17.58
CA ASN A 21 -14.66 -12.73 18.81
C ASN A 21 -13.20 -12.26 18.96
N LEU A 22 -12.64 -12.40 20.16
CA LEU A 22 -11.28 -11.90 20.45
C LEU A 22 -10.19 -12.48 19.54
N THR A 23 -10.31 -13.74 19.13
CA THR A 23 -9.35 -14.39 18.23
C THR A 23 -9.41 -13.76 16.83
N GLU A 24 -10.62 -13.52 16.32
CA GLU A 24 -10.84 -12.86 15.03
C GLU A 24 -10.37 -11.40 15.05
N GLN A 25 -10.63 -10.68 16.15
CA GLN A 25 -10.15 -9.31 16.34
C GLN A 25 -8.61 -9.26 16.32
N LEU A 26 -7.94 -10.17 17.04
CA LEU A 26 -6.49 -10.23 17.08
C LEU A 26 -5.90 -10.54 15.69
N TRP A 27 -6.46 -11.54 15.00
CA TRP A 27 -6.04 -11.88 13.65
C TRP A 27 -6.19 -10.69 12.68
N LEU A 28 -7.31 -9.96 12.77
CA LEU A 28 -7.56 -8.80 11.92
C LEU A 28 -6.57 -7.67 12.22
N LEU A 29 -6.26 -7.42 13.50
CA LEU A 29 -5.29 -6.42 13.92
C LEU A 29 -3.90 -6.71 13.33
N GLU A 30 -3.43 -7.95 13.48
CA GLU A 30 -2.13 -8.38 12.93
C GLU A 30 -2.09 -8.24 11.42
N ARG A 31 -3.16 -8.65 10.73
CA ARG A 31 -3.28 -8.53 9.28
C ARG A 31 -3.26 -7.07 8.81
N ILE A 32 -3.92 -6.16 9.51
CA ILE A 32 -3.91 -4.73 9.19
C ILE A 32 -2.51 -4.15 9.43
N ALA A 33 -1.91 -4.44 10.59
CA ALA A 33 -0.56 -3.98 10.92
C ALA A 33 0.47 -4.44 9.88
N HIS A 34 0.40 -5.70 9.47
CA HIS A 34 1.27 -6.27 8.44
C HIS A 34 1.11 -5.58 7.09
N GLN A 35 -0.13 -5.32 6.65
CA GLN A 35 -0.39 -4.58 5.41
C GLN A 35 0.16 -3.16 5.45
N ILE A 36 -0.01 -2.45 6.57
CA ILE A 36 0.54 -1.10 6.74
C ILE A 36 2.07 -1.13 6.64
N ARG A 37 2.71 -2.09 7.30
CA ARG A 37 4.17 -2.26 7.24
C ARG A 37 4.66 -2.50 5.81
N ILE A 38 4.07 -3.44 5.08
CA ILE A 38 4.42 -3.71 3.68
C ILE A 38 4.27 -2.44 2.83
N LYS A 39 3.16 -1.71 2.97
CA LYS A 39 2.94 -0.48 2.20
C LYS A 39 3.99 0.58 2.50
N ASN A 40 4.39 0.72 3.77
CA ASN A 40 5.46 1.64 4.15
C ASN A 40 6.82 1.20 3.62
N GLU A 41 7.14 -0.09 3.66
CA GLU A 41 8.37 -0.65 3.10
C GLU A 41 8.43 -0.44 1.58
N LEU A 42 7.35 -0.73 0.86
CA LEU A 42 7.24 -0.46 -0.56
C LEU A 42 7.35 1.03 -0.88
N ALA A 43 6.71 1.90 -0.10
CA ALA A 43 6.86 3.34 -0.26
C ALA A 43 8.30 3.79 -0.06
N ALA A 44 9.00 3.24 0.93
CA ALA A 44 10.42 3.51 1.16
C ALA A 44 11.29 3.01 0.00
N MET A 45 11.04 1.81 -0.53
CA MET A 45 11.73 1.27 -1.70
C MET A 45 11.51 2.12 -2.95
N VAL A 46 10.28 2.63 -3.16
CA VAL A 46 10.00 3.56 -4.27
C VAL A 46 10.79 4.87 -4.11
N GLN A 47 11.05 5.31 -2.88
CA GLN A 47 11.86 6.51 -2.65
C GLN A 47 13.38 6.22 -2.66
N ASP A 48 13.80 4.97 -2.80
CA ASP A 48 15.21 4.59 -2.87
C ASP A 48 15.83 5.10 -4.19
N PRO A 49 16.86 5.97 -4.15
CA PRO A 49 17.50 6.52 -5.35
C PRO A 49 18.13 5.46 -6.25
N GLN A 50 18.64 4.36 -5.69
CA GLN A 50 19.23 3.27 -6.47
C GLN A 50 18.15 2.54 -7.26
N ILE A 51 17.03 2.21 -6.61
CA ILE A 51 15.88 1.57 -7.27
C ILE A 51 15.30 2.49 -8.36
N GLN A 52 15.19 3.79 -8.10
CA GLN A 52 14.74 4.77 -9.10
C GLN A 52 15.69 4.84 -10.31
N SER A 53 17.00 4.78 -10.08
CA SER A 53 18.01 4.74 -11.15
C SER A 53 17.89 3.46 -11.98
N GLU A 54 17.76 2.30 -11.35
CA GLU A 54 17.59 1.00 -12.03
C GLU A 54 16.29 0.98 -12.85
N LEU A 55 15.18 1.44 -12.28
CA LEU A 55 13.90 1.55 -12.99
C LEU A 55 13.99 2.49 -14.21
N SER A 56 14.71 3.60 -14.07
CA SER A 56 14.94 4.55 -15.18
C SER A 56 15.78 3.93 -16.29
N GLN A 57 16.82 3.16 -15.96
CA GLN A 57 17.64 2.44 -16.93
C GLN A 57 16.83 1.37 -17.67
N ILE A 58 16.07 0.55 -16.95
CA ILE A 58 15.17 -0.45 -17.54
C ILE A 58 14.19 0.22 -18.52
N GLN A 59 13.60 1.35 -18.14
CA GLN A 59 12.67 2.06 -19.01
C GLN A 59 13.34 2.59 -20.29
N GLN A 60 14.59 3.05 -20.20
CA GLN A 60 15.38 3.44 -21.38
C GLN A 60 15.70 2.25 -22.29
N GLU A 61 16.04 1.10 -21.72
CA GLU A 61 16.31 -0.14 -22.47
C GLU A 61 15.09 -0.62 -23.24
N PHE A 62 13.90 -0.61 -22.62
CA PHE A 62 12.64 -0.97 -23.29
C PHE A 62 12.28 0.00 -24.43
N VAL A 63 12.44 1.31 -24.21
CA VAL A 63 12.20 2.31 -25.27
C VAL A 63 13.16 2.11 -26.44
N ALA A 64 14.43 1.82 -26.16
CA ALA A 64 15.44 1.58 -27.18
C ALA A 64 15.22 0.25 -27.95
N SER A 65 14.70 -0.79 -27.28
CA SER A 65 14.36 -2.06 -27.94
C SER A 65 13.13 -1.94 -28.85
N ASP A 66 12.11 -1.18 -28.43
CA ASP A 66 10.91 -0.94 -29.25
C ASP A 66 11.22 -0.13 -30.51
N PHE A 67 12.19 0.79 -30.43
CA PHE A 67 12.63 1.59 -31.57
C PHE A 67 13.47 0.79 -32.58
N LYS A 68 14.17 -0.26 -32.14
CA LYS A 68 14.98 -1.15 -33.01
C LYS A 68 14.17 -2.26 -33.69
N SER A 69 12.93 -2.51 -33.25
CA SER A 69 12.06 -3.54 -33.80
C SER A 69 11.06 -3.02 -34.86
N ARG A 70 11.24 -1.79 -35.34
CA ARG A 70 10.50 -1.15 -36.45
C ARG A 70 11.43 -0.86 -37.61
#